data_AF-A0A9E2JGH2-F1
#
_entry.id   AF-A0A9E2JGH2-F1
#
_cell.length_a   1.000
_cell.length_b   1.000
_cell.length_c   1.000
_cell.angle_alpha   90.00
_cell.angle_beta   90.00
_cell.angle_gamma   90.00
#
_symmetry.space_group_name_H-M   'P 1'
#
loop_
_entity.id
_entity.type
_entity.pdbx_description
1 polymer ?
#
loop_
_entity_poly.entity_id
_entity_poly.type
_entity_poly.pdbx_seq_one_letter_code
_entity_poly.pdbx_strand_id
1 'polypeptide(L)'
;MESRQANSTERFKEKKDALMARHARTCCGLDFFREYTELIDGLLLEMFDRAAAERGVKDHVALVAQGGYGRRHMAPFSDIDLLFLVDSKALRSRSAGWSRTFFIPCGI
;
A
#
# COMPACT_ATOMS: atom_id res chain seq x y z
N MET A 1 16.92 -2.88 -12.86
CA MET A 1 15.70 -3.16 -12.08
C MET A 1 15.81 -2.66 -10.64
N GLU A 2 16.97 -2.82 -9.98
CA GLU A 2 17.23 -2.26 -8.64
C GLU A 2 17.18 -0.72 -8.58
N SER A 3 17.61 -0.03 -9.65
CA SER A 3 17.67 1.43 -9.70
C SER A 3 16.33 2.16 -9.55
N ARG A 4 15.21 1.58 -10.02
CA ARG A 4 13.87 2.17 -9.86
C ARG A 4 13.29 1.93 -8.47
N GLN A 5 13.55 0.76 -7.87
CA GLN A 5 13.13 0.45 -6.50
C GLN A 5 13.85 1.36 -5.50
N ALA A 6 15.17 1.52 -5.69
CA ALA A 6 16.00 2.41 -4.87
C ALA A 6 15.42 3.83 -4.87
N ASN A 7 15.08 4.35 -6.05
CA ASN A 7 14.50 5.70 -6.20
C ASN A 7 13.14 5.85 -5.49
N SER A 8 12.21 4.90 -5.63
CA SER A 8 10.90 4.97 -4.95
C SER A 8 11.04 4.91 -3.42
N THR A 9 11.90 4.01 -2.91
CA THR A 9 12.15 3.90 -1.47
C THR A 9 12.86 5.13 -0.88
N GLU A 10 13.77 5.75 -1.63
CA GLU A 10 14.46 6.98 -1.24
C GLU A 10 13.48 8.17 -1.18
N ARG A 11 12.69 8.35 -2.24
CA ARG A 11 11.61 9.36 -2.27
C ARG A 11 10.59 9.15 -1.15
N PHE A 12 10.27 7.91 -0.81
CA PHE A 12 9.40 7.60 0.33
C PHE A 12 10.04 8.02 1.65
N LYS A 13 11.33 7.70 1.87
CA LYS A 13 12.08 8.10 3.07
C LYS A 13 12.09 9.63 3.22
N GLU A 14 12.43 10.36 2.17
CA GLU A 14 12.44 11.83 2.16
C GLU A 14 11.08 12.42 2.55
N LYS A 15 9.99 11.95 1.91
CA LYS A 15 8.63 12.40 2.22
C LYS A 15 8.21 12.05 3.64
N LYS A 16 8.57 10.85 4.11
CA LYS A 16 8.30 10.39 5.48
C LYS A 16 8.99 11.30 6.48
N ASP A 17 10.27 11.60 6.27
CA ASP A 17 11.05 12.42 7.19
C ASP A 17 10.53 13.87 7.22
N ALA A 18 10.16 14.42 6.06
CA ALA A 18 9.50 15.73 5.99
C ALA A 18 8.15 15.76 6.71
N LEU A 19 7.34 14.69 6.58
CA LEU A 19 6.06 14.55 7.27
C LEU A 19 6.25 14.46 8.80
N MET A 20 7.22 13.66 9.26
CA MET A 20 7.56 13.55 10.68
C MET A 20 8.04 14.88 11.26
N ALA A 21 8.92 15.58 10.54
CA ALA A 21 9.43 16.89 10.96
C ALA A 21 8.33 17.96 11.01
N ARG A 22 7.34 17.90 10.10
CA ARG A 22 6.17 18.77 10.15
C ARG A 22 5.31 18.45 11.37
N HIS A 23 4.98 17.18 11.59
CA HIS A 23 4.16 16.76 12.73
C HIS A 23 4.77 17.14 14.08
N ALA A 24 6.09 17.01 14.24
CA ALA A 24 6.79 17.44 15.44
C ALA A 24 6.58 18.94 15.77
N ARG A 25 6.24 19.77 14.77
CA ARG A 25 5.95 21.20 14.93
C ARG A 25 4.44 21.50 15.05
N THR A 26 3.57 20.57 14.72
CA THR A 26 2.10 20.78 14.64
C THR A 26 1.34 19.66 15.35
N CYS A 27 0.58 19.96 16.40
CA CYS A 27 -0.18 18.98 17.18
C CYS A 27 -1.51 18.51 16.52
N CYS A 28 -1.53 18.22 15.21
CA CYS A 28 -2.70 17.60 14.55
C CYS A 28 -2.50 16.08 14.39
N GLY A 29 -3.03 15.30 15.33
CA GLY A 29 -2.84 13.83 15.33
C GLY A 29 -3.56 13.10 14.18
N LEU A 30 -4.83 13.44 13.93
CA LEU A 30 -5.65 12.74 12.93
C LEU A 30 -5.21 13.02 11.49
N ASP A 31 -4.91 14.28 11.17
CA ASP A 31 -4.42 14.65 9.84
C ASP A 31 -3.07 13.99 9.57
N PHE A 32 -2.19 13.95 10.57
CA PHE A 32 -0.93 13.22 10.47
C PHE A 32 -1.14 11.72 10.17
N PHE A 33 -2.03 11.02 10.88
CA PHE A 33 -2.26 9.60 10.64
C PHE A 33 -2.80 9.33 9.23
N ARG A 34 -3.68 10.20 8.73
CA ARG A 34 -4.19 10.12 7.35
C ARG A 34 -3.09 10.30 6.33
N GLU A 35 -2.33 11.39 6.43
CA GLU A 35 -1.22 11.68 5.51
C GLU A 35 -0.12 10.62 5.56
N TYR A 36 0.17 10.09 6.74
CA TYR A 36 1.15 9.01 6.93
C TYR A 36 0.67 7.71 6.27
N THR A 37 -0.61 7.38 6.43
CA THR A 37 -1.23 6.22 5.79
C THR A 37 -1.26 6.37 4.27
N GLU A 38 -1.62 7.55 3.75
CA GLU A 38 -1.63 7.85 2.30
C GLU A 38 -0.23 7.74 1.67
N LEU A 39 0.81 8.17 2.39
CA LEU A 39 2.19 8.01 1.94
C LEU A 39 2.56 6.52 1.76
N ILE A 40 2.08 5.67 2.66
CA ILE A 40 2.32 4.22 2.64
C ILE A 40 1.48 3.53 1.57
N ASP A 41 0.21 3.94 1.40
CA ASP A 41 -0.65 3.48 0.29
C ASP A 41 0.06 3.64 -1.05
N GLY A 42 0.67 4.81 -1.30
CA GLY A 42 1.40 5.08 -2.54
C GLY A 42 2.55 4.11 -2.80
N LEU A 43 3.35 3.80 -1.77
CA LEU A 43 4.47 2.86 -1.88
C LEU A 43 3.97 1.42 -2.10
N LEU A 44 2.97 0.99 -1.32
CA LEU A 44 2.43 -0.37 -1.40
C LEU A 44 1.73 -0.63 -2.73
N LEU A 45 0.97 0.35 -3.24
CA LEU A 45 0.33 0.26 -4.56
C LEU A 45 1.37 0.12 -5.67
N GLU A 46 2.42 0.93 -5.67
CA GLU A 46 3.49 0.84 -6.67
C GLU A 46 4.17 -0.55 -6.65
N MET A 47 4.52 -1.03 -5.46
CA MET A 47 5.14 -2.34 -5.28
C MET A 47 4.20 -3.49 -5.70
N PHE A 48 2.93 -3.41 -5.31
CA PHE A 48 1.92 -4.41 -5.63
C PHE A 48 1.62 -4.48 -7.12
N ASP A 49 1.32 -3.34 -7.76
CA ASP A 49 1.03 -3.27 -9.19
C ASP A 49 2.19 -3.82 -10.02
N ARG A 50 3.42 -3.47 -9.65
CA ARG A 50 4.61 -3.99 -10.30
C ARG A 50 4.75 -5.49 -10.12
N ALA A 51 4.68 -5.99 -8.89
CA ALA A 51 4.83 -7.42 -8.61
C ALA A 51 3.73 -8.24 -9.30
N ALA A 52 2.49 -7.74 -9.28
CA ALA A 52 1.36 -8.39 -9.93
C ALA A 52 1.49 -8.39 -11.47
N ALA A 53 2.03 -7.33 -12.06
CA ALA A 53 2.33 -7.27 -13.49
C ALA A 53 3.49 -8.22 -13.88
N GLU A 54 4.59 -8.23 -13.14
CA GLU A 54 5.73 -9.12 -13.37
C GLU A 54 5.34 -10.61 -13.30
N ARG A 55 4.33 -10.93 -12.48
CA ARG A 55 3.80 -12.29 -12.32
C ARG A 55 2.59 -12.60 -13.20
N GLY A 56 2.03 -11.61 -13.89
CA GLY A 56 0.84 -11.77 -14.73
C GLY A 56 -0.42 -12.17 -13.95
N VAL A 57 -0.55 -11.73 -12.69
CA VAL A 57 -1.64 -12.11 -11.77
C VAL A 57 -2.54 -10.95 -11.38
N LYS A 58 -2.40 -9.77 -12.00
CA LYS A 58 -3.10 -8.53 -11.60
C LYS A 58 -4.61 -8.68 -11.41
N ASP A 59 -5.26 -9.50 -12.23
CA ASP A 59 -6.72 -9.74 -12.18
C ASP A 59 -7.12 -10.91 -11.26
N HIS A 60 -6.15 -11.49 -10.54
CA HIS A 60 -6.29 -12.70 -9.74
C HIS A 60 -5.79 -12.55 -8.31
N VAL A 61 -5.28 -11.37 -7.95
CA VAL A 61 -4.86 -11.06 -6.58
C VAL A 61 -5.44 -9.72 -6.15
N ALA A 62 -5.90 -9.64 -4.90
CA ALA A 62 -6.27 -8.41 -4.22
C ALA A 62 -5.43 -8.23 -2.95
N LEU A 63 -5.08 -6.99 -2.66
CA LEU A 63 -4.37 -6.58 -1.45
C LEU A 63 -5.32 -5.80 -0.56
N VAL A 64 -5.52 -6.27 0.67
CA VAL A 64 -6.48 -5.70 1.62
C VAL A 64 -5.74 -5.17 2.84
N ALA A 65 -5.91 -3.89 3.15
CA ALA A 65 -5.40 -3.27 4.37
C ALA A 65 -6.19 -3.75 5.61
N GLN A 66 -5.49 -4.06 6.69
CA GLN A 66 -6.05 -4.53 7.96
C GLN A 66 -5.59 -3.65 9.13
N GLY A 67 -6.15 -3.89 10.32
CA GLY A 67 -5.65 -3.28 11.55
C GLY A 67 -5.75 -1.75 11.59
N GLY A 68 -4.79 -1.10 12.24
CA GLY A 68 -4.71 0.37 12.35
C GLY A 68 -4.43 1.04 11.00
N TYR A 69 -3.71 0.37 10.11
CA TYR A 69 -3.46 0.80 8.74
C TYR A 69 -4.76 0.88 7.92
N GLY A 70 -5.57 -0.19 7.96
CA GLY A 70 -6.89 -0.23 7.33
C GLY A 70 -7.93 0.73 7.91
N ARG A 71 -7.63 1.41 9.04
CA ARG A 71 -8.45 2.49 9.61
C ARG A 71 -7.83 3.89 9.49
N ARG A 72 -6.67 4.04 8.83
CA ARG A 72 -5.96 5.34 8.71
C ARG A 72 -5.56 5.93 10.06
N HIS A 73 -5.43 5.09 11.09
CA HIS A 73 -5.08 5.50 12.47
C HIS A 73 -3.74 4.89 12.89
N MET A 74 -2.82 4.76 11.95
CA MET A 74 -1.53 4.13 12.18
C MET A 74 -0.50 5.13 12.71
N ALA A 75 0.11 4.82 13.86
CA ALA A 75 1.19 5.61 14.43
C ALA A 75 2.53 5.33 13.73
N PRO A 76 3.53 6.21 13.86
CA PRO A 76 4.89 5.92 13.41
C PRO A 76 5.39 4.60 14.00
N PHE A 77 6.16 3.84 13.22
CA PHE A 77 6.74 2.55 13.63
C PHE A 77 5.73 1.43 13.94
N SER A 78 4.43 1.65 13.71
CA SER A 78 3.45 0.56 13.76
C SER A 78 3.65 -0.42 12.61
N ASP A 79 3.36 -1.68 12.85
CA ASP A 79 3.32 -2.70 11.80
C ASP A 79 2.17 -2.43 10.80
N ILE A 80 2.36 -2.90 9.57
CA ILE A 80 1.38 -2.82 8.50
C ILE A 80 0.78 -4.21 8.29
N ASP A 81 -0.46 -4.39 8.71
CA ASP A 81 -1.20 -5.63 8.51
C ASP A 81 -1.83 -5.67 7.11
N LEU A 82 -1.45 -6.66 6.31
CA LEU A 82 -1.93 -6.86 4.94
C LEU A 82 -2.49 -8.28 4.77
N LEU A 83 -3.64 -8.38 4.11
CA LEU A 83 -4.22 -9.65 3.67
C LEU A 83 -4.19 -9.74 2.14
N PHE A 84 -3.60 -10.82 1.63
CA PHE A 84 -3.63 -11.14 0.20
C PHE A 84 -4.77 -12.12 -0.07
N LEU A 85 -5.68 -11.75 -0.96
CA LEU A 85 -6.72 -12.63 -1.48
C LEU A 85 -6.33 -13.05 -2.88
N VAL A 86 -6.25 -14.36 -3.12
CA VAL A 86 -5.84 -14.91 -4.43
C VAL A 86 -6.95 -15.78 -4.98
N ASP A 87 -7.30 -15.59 -6.24
CA ASP A 87 -8.23 -16.46 -6.94
C ASP A 87 -7.62 -17.86 -7.12
N SER A 88 -8.14 -18.81 -6.36
CA SER A 88 -7.70 -20.20 -6.40
C SER A 88 -7.93 -20.88 -7.75
N LYS A 89 -8.82 -20.36 -8.62
CA LYS A 89 -9.06 -20.90 -9.97
C LYS A 89 -7.99 -20.45 -10.95
N ALA A 90 -7.48 -19.22 -10.83
CA ALA A 90 -6.37 -18.72 -11.64
C ALA A 90 -5.06 -19.49 -11.40
N LEU A 91 -4.86 -20.01 -10.18
CA LEU A 91 -3.74 -20.89 -9.83
C LEU A 91 -3.87 -22.31 -10.43
N ARG A 92 -5.04 -22.69 -10.96
CA ARG A 92 -5.32 -24.04 -11.48
C ARG A 92 -5.64 -24.08 -12.98
N SER A 93 -6.12 -22.99 -13.58
CA SER A 93 -6.37 -22.89 -15.02
C SER A 93 -6.33 -21.43 -15.47
N ARG A 94 -5.60 -21.13 -16.56
CA ARG A 94 -5.49 -19.81 -17.21
C ARG A 94 -6.80 -19.40 -17.92
N SER A 95 -7.91 -19.31 -17.22
CA SER A 95 -9.18 -18.91 -17.83
C SER A 95 -10.13 -18.17 -16.87
N ALA A 96 -10.53 -16.98 -17.35
CA ALA A 96 -11.70 -16.17 -17.00
C ALA A 96 -11.70 -15.43 -15.63
N GLY A 97 -10.88 -14.38 -15.58
CA GLY A 97 -11.30 -12.99 -15.36
C GLY A 97 -12.28 -12.67 -14.22
N TRP A 98 -11.74 -12.20 -13.10
CA TRP A 98 -12.44 -11.25 -12.23
C TRP A 98 -12.09 -9.83 -12.69
N SER A 99 -13.05 -9.13 -13.27
CA SER A 99 -12.89 -7.71 -13.59
C SER A 99 -13.11 -6.89 -12.32
N ARG A 100 -12.02 -6.67 -11.57
CA ARG A 100 -11.69 -5.47 -10.76
C ARG A 100 -10.74 -5.86 -9.62
N THR A 101 -9.49 -5.43 -9.73
CA THR A 101 -8.63 -5.19 -8.59
C THR A 101 -9.33 -4.20 -7.66
N PHE A 102 -9.88 -4.68 -6.55
CA PHE A 102 -10.28 -3.82 -5.45
C PHE A 102 -9.04 -3.54 -4.61
N PHE A 103 -8.38 -2.42 -4.89
CA PHE A 103 -7.80 -1.69 -3.78
C PHE A 103 -8.99 -1.05 -3.06
N ILE A 104 -9.22 -1.41 -1.79
CA ILE A 104 -10.05 -0.60 -0.90
C ILE A 104 -9.07 0.40 -0.30
N PRO A 105 -8.85 1.59 -0.91
CA PRO A 105 -8.17 2.66 -0.21
C PRO A 105 -8.96 2.92 1.06
N CYS A 106 -8.26 3.31 2.11
CA CYS A 106 -8.80 3.40 3.44
C CYS A 106 -9.84 4.54 3.61
N GLY A 107 -10.99 4.54 2.93
CA GLY A 107 -12.01 5.57 3.10
C GLY A 107 -13.11 5.50 2.06
N ILE A 108 -14.22 4.87 2.45
CA ILE A 108 -15.56 5.32 2.09
C ILE A 108 -16.04 6.20 3.24
#